data_AF-A0A8J7HSU6-F1
#
_entry.id   AF-A0A8J7HSU6-F1
#
_cell.length_a   1.000
_cell.length_b   1.000
_cell.length_c   1.000
_cell.angle_alpha   90.00
_cell.angle_beta   90.00
_cell.angle_gamma   90.00
#
_symmetry.space_group_name_H-M   'P 1'
#
loop_
_entity.id
_entity.type
_entity.pdbx_description
1 polymer ?
#
loop_
_entity_poly.entity_id
_entity_poly.type
_entity_poly.pdbx_seq_one_letter_code
_entity_poly.pdbx_strand_id
1 'polypeptide(L)' 'MFCQDKEQLLHTQLVKYGIHYRKAAKVAKIIASGCPDELLTDEEIQLTQEVCREWLKQRQRLDSIEANIHW' A
#
# COMPACT_ATOMS: atom_id res chain seq x y z
N MET A 1 14.88 2.40 -14.57
CA MET A 1 13.54 2.17 -15.17
C MET A 1 12.65 1.30 -14.28
N PHE A 2 13.15 0.26 -13.60
CA PHE A 2 12.35 -0.62 -12.72
C PHE A 2 11.62 0.03 -11.52
N CYS A 3 12.18 1.06 -10.89
CA CYS A 3 11.58 1.63 -9.67
C CYS A 3 10.28 2.41 -9.96
N GLN A 4 10.17 3.05 -11.12
CA GLN A 4 8.98 3.81 -11.49
C GLN A 4 7.78 2.88 -11.77
N ASP A 5 8.03 1.75 -12.43
CA ASP A 5 6.99 0.76 -12.69
C ASP A 5 6.49 0.11 -11.40
N LYS A 6 7.41 -0.18 -10.46
CA LYS A 6 7.09 -0.72 -9.14
C LYS A 6 6.31 0.28 -8.28
N GLU A 7 6.72 1.54 -8.26
CA GLU A 7 6.03 2.62 -7.56
C GLU A 7 4.60 2.80 -8.09
N GLN A 8 4.44 2.86 -9.41
CA GLN A 8 3.13 3.05 -10.03
C GLN A 8 2.19 1.87 -9.80
N LEU A 9 2.71 0.63 -9.84
CA LEU A 9 1.94 -0.56 -9.52
C LEU A 9 1.46 -0.54 -8.07
N LEU A 10 2.37 -0.24 -7.12
CA LEU A 10 2.03 -0.16 -5.70
C LEU A 10 1.01 0.94 -5.42
N HIS A 11 1.20 2.12 -6.00
CA HIS A 11 0.27 3.24 -5.87
C HIS A 11 -1.12 2.88 -6.37
N THR A 12 -1.21 2.24 -7.54
CA THR A 12 -2.47 1.77 -8.13
C THR A 12 -3.16 0.75 -7.23
N GLN A 13 -2.42 -0.22 -6.68
CA GLN A 13 -2.98 -1.21 -5.76
C GLN A 13 -3.50 -0.55 -4.48
N LEU A 14 -2.71 0.31 -3.83
CA LEU A 14 -3.12 0.98 -2.60
C LEU A 14 -4.41 1.80 -2.82
N VAL A 15 -4.49 2.55 -3.92
CA VAL A 15 -5.70 3.33 -4.27
C VAL A 15 -6.90 2.43 -4.57
N LYS A 16 -6.69 1.32 -5.30
CA LYS A 16 -7.76 0.35 -5.62
C LYS A 16 -8.46 -0.17 -4.36
N TYR A 17 -7.72 -0.38 -3.29
CA TYR A 17 -8.24 -0.86 -2.01
C TYR A 17 -8.61 0.27 -1.03
N GLY A 18 -8.75 1.51 -1.52
CA GLY A 18 -9.34 2.61 -0.77
C GLY A 18 -8.37 3.47 0.04
N ILE A 19 -7.05 3.28 -0.10
CA ILE A 19 -6.07 4.17 0.56
C ILE A 19 -6.09 5.54 -0.11
N HIS A 20 -6.09 6.60 0.71
CA HIS A 20 -6.08 7.97 0.21
C HIS A 20 -4.90 8.23 -0.74
N TYR A 21 -5.19 8.80 -1.92
CA TYR A 21 -4.27 8.96 -3.04
C TYR A 21 -2.88 9.50 -2.65
N ARG A 22 -2.84 10.55 -1.82
CA ARG A 22 -1.57 11.17 -1.37
C ARG A 22 -0.77 10.29 -0.41
N LYS A 23 -1.45 9.51 0.46
CA LYS A 23 -0.79 8.56 1.36
C LYS A 23 -0.24 7.39 0.56
N ALA A 24 -1.05 6.87 -0.37
CA ALA A 24 -0.67 5.80 -1.28
C ALA A 24 0.58 6.16 -2.10
N ALA A 25 0.66 7.39 -2.63
CA ALA A 25 1.82 7.83 -3.42
C ALA A 25 3.11 7.87 -2.58
N LYS A 26 3.04 8.43 -1.36
CA LYS A 26 4.19 8.48 -0.45
C LYS A 26 4.69 7.08 -0.09
N VAL A 27 3.79 6.19 0.33
CA VAL A 27 4.14 4.83 0.74
C VAL A 27 4.60 3.98 -0.45
N ALA A 28 4.00 4.13 -1.62
CA ALA A 28 4.45 3.47 -2.83
C ALA A 28 5.91 3.82 -3.17
N LYS A 29 6.28 5.10 -3.04
CA LYS A 29 7.66 5.56 -3.25
C LYS A 29 8.62 4.95 -2.21
N ILE A 30 8.23 4.92 -0.94
CA ILE A 30 9.04 4.32 0.15
C ILE A 30 9.26 2.81 -0.10
N ILE A 31 8.21 2.07 -0.43
CA ILE A 31 8.31 0.63 -0.67
C ILE A 31 9.05 0.33 -2.00
N ALA A 32 8.86 1.17 -3.02
CA ALA A 32 9.53 1.01 -4.30
C ALA A 32 11.03 1.31 -4.22
N SER A 33 11.46 2.22 -3.35
CA SER A 33 12.89 2.52 -3.14
C SER A 33 13.66 1.32 -2.58
N GLY A 34 12.98 0.40 -1.88
CA GLY A 34 13.62 -0.75 -1.24
C GLY A 34 14.59 -0.34 -0.13
N CYS A 35 14.47 0.88 0.38
CA CYS A 35 15.25 1.33 1.53
C CYS A 35 14.95 0.42 2.73
N PRO A 36 15.97 -0.09 3.41
CA PRO A 36 15.81 -0.75 4.70
C PRO A 36 15.15 0.20 5.71
N ASP A 37 14.37 -0.36 6.63
CA ASP A 37 13.67 0.42 7.65
C ASP A 37 14.65 1.24 8.52
N GLU A 38 15.90 0.78 8.69
CA GLU A 38 16.93 1.52 9.45
C GLU A 38 17.34 2.85 8.83
N LEU A 39 17.02 3.08 7.54
CA LEU A 39 17.29 4.32 6.82
C LEU A 39 16.07 5.23 6.70
N LEU A 40 14.90 4.78 7.16
CA LEU A 40 13.67 5.54 7.17
C LEU A 40 13.54 6.33 8.47
N THR A 41 12.84 7.46 8.38
CA THR A 41 12.42 8.20 9.57
C THR A 41 11.29 7.46 10.30
N ASP A 42 11.17 7.69 11.61
CA ASP A 42 10.06 7.13 12.40
C ASP A 42 8.68 7.47 11.80
N GLU A 43 8.54 8.67 11.24
CA GLU A 43 7.31 9.10 10.55
C GLU A 43 7.02 8.27 9.28
N GLU A 44 8.05 7.97 8.49
CA GLU A 44 7.93 7.14 7.28
C GLU A 44 7.60 5.70 7.62
N ILE A 45 8.23 5.14 8.66
CA ILE A 45 7.93 3.80 9.19
C ILE A 45 6.48 3.76 9.68
N GLN A 46 6.08 4.72 10.50
CA GLN A 46 4.72 4.79 11.04
C GLN A 46 3.67 4.93 9.93
N LEU A 47 3.91 5.80 8.95
CA LEU A 47 3.03 5.99 7.81
C LEU A 47 2.91 4.71 6.97
N THR A 48 4.02 4.04 6.71
CA THR A 48 4.06 2.79 5.94
C THR A 48 3.29 1.69 6.67
N GLN A 49 3.50 1.54 7.98
CA GLN A 49 2.77 0.58 8.80
C GLN A 49 1.26 0.87 8.86
N GLU A 50 0.86 2.13 9.00
CA GLU A 50 -0.55 2.54 8.99
C GLU A 50 -1.22 2.15 7.67
N VAL A 51 -0.63 2.53 6.55
CA VAL A 51 -1.16 2.24 5.21
C VAL A 51 -1.20 0.74 4.94
N CYS A 52 -0.17 -0.01 5.30
CA CYS A 52 -0.14 -1.46 5.12
C CYS A 52 -1.22 -2.17 5.95
N ARG A 53 -1.45 -1.74 7.20
CA ARG A 53 -2.53 -2.27 8.05
C ARG A 53 -3.91 -1.98 7.48
N GLU A 54 -4.13 -0.75 7.03
CA GLU A 54 -5.39 -0.35 6.42
C GLU A 54 -5.64 -1.15 5.13
N TRP A 55 -4.62 -1.26 4.27
CA TRP A 55 -4.70 -2.01 3.03
C TRP A 55 -5.03 -3.48 3.25
N LEU A 56 -4.36 -4.13 4.22
CA LEU A 56 -4.61 -5.52 4.58
C LEU A 56 -6.06 -5.74 5.03
N LYS A 57 -6.58 -4.84 5.88
CA LYS A 57 -7.96 -4.91 6.36
C LYS A 57 -8.98 -4.78 5.21
N GLN A 58 -8.75 -3.84 4.29
CA GLN A 58 -9.66 -3.64 3.15
C GLN A 58 -9.61 -4.82 2.18
N ARG A 59 -8.42 -5.38 1.94
CA ARG A 59 -8.26 -6.57 1.10
C ARG A 59 -8.98 -7.79 1.69
N GLN A 60 -8.76 -8.08 2.98
CA GLN A 60 -9.47 -9.17 3.67
C GLN A 60 -10.98 -9.01 3.63
N ARG A 61 -11.48 -7.77 3.77
CA ARG A 61 -12.90 -7.46 3.64
C ARG A 61 -13.42 -7.76 2.23
N LEU A 62 -12.68 -7.37 1.19
CA LEU A 62 -13.06 -7.65 -0.19
C LEU A 62 -13.07 -9.16 -0.46
N ASP A 63 -12.03 -9.88 -0.05
CA ASP A 63 -11.93 -11.34 -0.19
C ASP A 63 -13.12 -12.02 0.52
N SER A 64 -13.50 -11.54 1.70
CA SER A 64 -14.67 -12.05 2.43
C SER A 64 -15.99 -11.76 1.71
N ILE A 65 -16.13 -10.60 1.08
CA ILE A 65 -17.34 -10.26 0.30
C ILE A 65 -17.42 -11.15 -0.94
N GLU A 66 -16.32 -11.29 -1.68
CA GLU A 66 -16.25 -12.13 -2.87
C GLU A 66 -16.55 -13.61 -2.55
N ALA A 67 -16.04 -14.13 -1.43
CA ALA A 67 -16.33 -15.50 -0.99
C ALA A 67 -17.81 -15.72 -0.60
N ASN A 68 -18.52 -14.66 -0.20
CA ASN A 68 -19.93 -14.73 0.21
C ASN A 68 -20.92 -14.39 -0.91
N ILE A 69 -20.43 -13.92 -2.06
CA ILE A 69 -21.25 -13.68 -3.25
C ILE A 69 -21.04 -14.83 -4.22
N HIS A 70 -21.91 -15.84 -4.15
CA HIS A 70 -22.07 -16.83 -5.22
C HIS A 70 -22.95 -16.20 -6.32
N TRP A 71 -22.41 -16.10 -7.54
CA TRP A 71 -23.20 -15.86 -8.75
C TRP A 71 -23.98 -17.12 -9.14
#